data_AF-E3NQ90-F1
#
_entry.id   AF-E3NQ90-F1
#
_cell.length_a   1.000
_cell.length_b   1.000
_cell.length_c   1.000
_cell.angle_alpha   90.00
_cell.angle_beta   90.00
_cell.angle_gamma   90.00
#
_symmetry.space_group_name_H-M   'P 1'
#
loop_
_entity.id
_entity.type
_entity.pdbx_description
1 polymer ?
#
loop_
_entity_poly.entity_id
_entity_poly.type
_entity_poly.pdbx_seq_one_letter_code
_entity_poly.pdbx_strand_id
1 'polypeptide(L)'
;MQYVWVWRRLPSTYYPAYLNEVVCDYADTSCLSGRTPITGSHKKKENTSFFPGYASCQTGTQQLNVLRNDSGKLVPVSVSAGINCECRLSVGSSLESLVLGKETSSAMPPVGGTSSTNAPPPTSTTSHP
;
A
#
# COMPACT_ATOMS: atom_id res chain seq x y z
N MET A 1 -2.75 -4.36 -1.47
CA MET A 1 -3.32 -3.77 -0.25
C MET A 1 -4.27 -4.79 0.35
N GLN A 2 -3.65 -5.77 1.00
CA GLN A 2 -4.29 -6.86 1.71
C GLN A 2 -4.51 -6.41 3.16
N TYR A 3 -5.65 -6.79 3.70
CA TYR A 3 -5.95 -6.62 5.12
C TYR A 3 -6.74 -7.80 5.63
N VAL A 4 -6.76 -7.95 6.94
CA VAL A 4 -7.56 -8.97 7.62
C VAL A 4 -8.40 -8.33 8.72
N TRP A 5 -9.61 -8.85 8.87
CA TRP A 5 -10.47 -8.54 10.01
C TRP A 5 -10.07 -9.40 11.18
N VAL A 6 -9.87 -8.78 12.34
CA VAL A 6 -9.55 -9.47 13.58
C VAL A 6 -10.44 -8.96 14.70
N TRP A 7 -10.71 -9.84 15.65
CA TRP A 7 -11.39 -9.49 16.89
C TRP A 7 -10.37 -9.28 18.00
N ARG A 8 -10.24 -8.06 18.49
CA ARG A 8 -9.41 -7.76 19.67
C ARG A 8 -10.25 -7.82 20.92
N ARG A 9 -9.84 -8.68 21.85
CA ARG A 9 -10.41 -8.76 23.19
C ARG A 9 -9.86 -7.63 24.06
N LEU A 10 -10.75 -6.83 24.62
CA LEU A 10 -10.41 -5.84 25.65
C LEU A 10 -10.28 -6.52 27.03
N PRO A 11 -9.64 -5.87 28.02
CA PRO A 11 -9.66 -6.36 29.39
C PRO A 11 -11.09 -6.60 29.89
N SER A 12 -11.28 -7.53 30.82
CA SER A 12 -12.62 -7.96 31.28
C SER A 12 -13.46 -6.86 31.93
N THR A 13 -12.85 -5.74 32.31
CA THR A 13 -13.54 -4.56 32.84
C THR A 13 -14.17 -3.69 31.75
N TYR A 14 -13.98 -4.00 30.47
CA TYR A 14 -14.46 -3.18 29.35
C TYR A 14 -15.74 -3.74 28.70
N TYR A 15 -16.55 -2.83 28.17
CA TYR A 15 -17.74 -3.14 27.36
C TYR A 15 -17.80 -2.25 26.10
N PRO A 16 -17.98 -2.81 24.89
CA PRO A 16 -18.04 -4.24 24.60
C PRO A 16 -16.69 -4.94 24.84
N ALA A 17 -16.70 -6.24 25.10
CA ALA A 17 -15.48 -7.01 25.39
C ALA A 17 -14.61 -7.28 24.14
N TYR A 18 -15.19 -7.14 22.95
CA TYR A 18 -14.50 -7.38 21.67
C TYR A 18 -14.70 -6.20 20.74
N LEU A 19 -13.63 -5.80 20.07
CA LEU A 19 -13.65 -4.82 18.99
C LEU A 19 -13.30 -5.51 17.68
N ASN A 20 -14.03 -5.16 16.62
CA ASN A 20 -13.67 -5.54 15.27
C ASN A 20 -12.65 -4.52 14.74
N GLU A 21 -11.47 -4.96 14.35
CA GLU A 21 -10.44 -4.08 13.79
C GLU A 21 -9.79 -4.66 12.54
N VAL A 22 -9.31 -3.76 11.70
CA VAL A 22 -8.53 -4.08 10.51
C VAL A 22 -7.05 -4.09 10.89
N VAL A 23 -6.35 -5.14 10.48
CA VAL A 23 -4.89 -5.20 10.50
C VAL A 23 -4.37 -5.27 9.08
N CYS A 24 -3.49 -4.34 8.73
CA CYS A 24 -2.89 -4.28 7.40
C CYS A 24 -1.76 -5.29 7.24
N ASP A 25 -1.64 -5.84 6.03
CA ASP A 25 -0.41 -6.53 5.65
C ASP A 25 0.67 -5.49 5.31
N TYR A 26 1.62 -5.31 6.22
CA TYR A 26 2.72 -4.37 6.03
C TYR A 26 3.79 -4.89 5.06
N ALA A 27 3.74 -6.16 4.65
CA ALA A 27 4.59 -6.68 3.58
C ALA A 27 4.14 -6.20 2.19
N ASP A 28 2.92 -5.63 2.07
CA ASP A 28 2.47 -4.91 0.89
C ASP A 28 3.12 -3.52 0.80
N THR A 29 4.42 -3.47 0.51
CA THR A 29 5.19 -2.23 0.32
C THR A 29 5.09 -1.68 -1.11
N SER A 30 4.11 -2.15 -1.87
CA SER A 30 4.10 -2.07 -3.33
C SER A 30 2.93 -1.25 -3.86
N CYS A 31 2.24 -0.52 -2.99
CA CYS A 31 1.13 0.31 -3.43
C CYS A 31 1.58 1.64 -4.04
N LEU A 32 0.73 2.18 -4.92
CA LEU A 32 1.06 3.29 -5.83
C LEU A 32 2.32 2.99 -6.65
N SER A 33 2.12 2.18 -7.68
CA SER A 33 3.11 1.84 -8.72
C SER A 33 4.24 0.90 -8.28
N GLY A 34 3.93 -0.27 -7.69
CA GLY A 34 4.91 -1.36 -7.58
C GLY A 34 4.34 -2.78 -7.65
N ARG A 35 4.57 -3.50 -8.76
CA ARG A 35 4.93 -4.95 -8.90
C ARG A 35 4.81 -5.33 -10.38
N THR A 36 5.76 -6.08 -10.95
CA THR A 36 5.54 -7.33 -11.75
C THR A 36 6.86 -8.15 -11.77
N PRO A 37 6.80 -9.49 -11.88
CA PRO A 37 6.52 -10.14 -13.18
C PRO A 37 5.23 -10.96 -13.15
N ILE A 38 4.35 -10.71 -14.13
CA ILE A 38 3.49 -11.73 -14.71
C ILE A 38 4.31 -12.47 -15.76
N THR A 39 5.03 -13.52 -15.38
CA THR A 39 5.31 -14.58 -16.35
C THR A 39 4.12 -15.53 -16.31
N GLY A 40 3.28 -15.45 -17.34
CA GLY A 40 2.42 -16.58 -17.65
C GLY A 40 3.31 -17.83 -17.78
N SER A 41 2.88 -18.93 -17.17
CA SER A 41 3.46 -20.27 -17.27
C SER A 41 4.65 -20.56 -16.34
N HIS A 42 4.40 -21.42 -15.34
CA HIS A 42 5.26 -22.52 -14.89
C HIS A 42 6.75 -22.46 -15.30
N LYS A 43 7.57 -21.49 -14.84
CA LYS A 43 9.03 -21.65 -14.85
C LYS A 43 9.71 -20.89 -13.70
N LYS A 44 10.40 -21.71 -12.90
CA LYS A 44 11.62 -21.51 -12.11
C LYS A 44 11.87 -20.13 -11.48
N LYS A 45 11.88 -20.14 -10.15
CA LYS A 45 12.31 -19.11 -9.21
C LYS A 45 13.78 -18.74 -9.47
N GLU A 46 14.05 -17.71 -10.26
CA GLU A 46 15.41 -17.16 -10.46
C GLU A 46 15.32 -15.62 -10.54
N ASN A 47 15.97 -14.93 -9.59
CA ASN A 47 16.11 -13.48 -9.43
C ASN A 47 14.95 -12.59 -9.95
N THR A 48 13.82 -12.61 -9.24
CA THR A 48 12.72 -11.67 -9.46
C THR A 48 12.97 -10.37 -8.70
N SER A 49 13.38 -9.31 -9.41
CA SER A 49 13.58 -7.98 -8.83
C SER A 49 12.25 -7.39 -8.36
N PHE A 50 12.09 -7.23 -7.04
CA PHE A 50 10.95 -6.59 -6.43
C PHE A 50 11.19 -5.07 -6.35
N PHE A 51 10.37 -4.29 -7.05
CA PHE A 51 10.43 -2.83 -6.97
C PHE A 51 9.50 -2.34 -5.85
N PRO A 52 10.02 -1.62 -4.83
CA PRO A 52 9.16 -0.94 -3.86
C PRO A 52 8.33 0.13 -4.59
N GLY A 53 7.04 0.23 -4.24
CA GLY A 53 6.16 1.27 -4.79
C GLY A 53 6.50 2.65 -4.23
N TYR A 54 5.81 3.69 -4.70
CA TYR A 54 5.99 5.05 -4.21
C TYR A 54 5.30 5.31 -2.85
N ALA A 55 4.52 4.35 -2.36
CA ALA A 55 3.82 4.43 -1.09
C ALA A 55 3.96 3.13 -0.28
N SER A 56 3.77 3.27 1.04
CA SER A 56 3.70 2.15 1.98
C SER A 56 2.30 2.05 2.58
N CYS A 57 1.88 0.81 2.85
CA CYS A 57 0.63 0.55 3.55
C CYS A 57 0.78 0.94 5.02
N GLN A 58 -0.19 1.70 5.53
CA GLN A 58 -0.28 2.10 6.93
C GLN A 58 -1.70 1.86 7.43
N THR A 59 -1.86 1.40 8.67
CA THR A 59 -3.18 1.26 9.29
C THR A 59 -3.67 2.63 9.72
N GLY A 60 -4.85 3.04 9.25
CA GLY A 60 -5.56 4.18 9.82
C GLY A 60 -6.35 3.76 11.04
N THR A 61 -6.19 4.51 12.13
CA THR A 61 -6.82 4.22 13.42
C THR A 61 -7.88 5.27 13.79
N GLN A 62 -8.95 4.83 14.43
CA GLN A 62 -9.97 5.68 15.01
C GLN A 62 -10.09 5.44 16.52
N GLN A 63 -10.42 6.50 17.27
CA GLN A 63 -10.79 6.39 18.67
C GLN A 63 -12.24 5.95 18.80
N LEU A 64 -12.46 4.82 19.44
CA LEU A 64 -13.78 4.28 19.77
C LEU A 64 -14.09 4.55 21.24
N ASN A 65 -15.32 4.99 21.52
CA ASN A 65 -15.79 5.16 22.88
C ASN A 65 -16.32 3.83 23.41
N VAL A 66 -15.67 3.31 24.45
CA VAL A 66 -16.06 2.09 25.15
C VAL A 66 -16.29 2.41 26.62
N LEU A 67 -16.98 1.53 27.34
CA LEU A 67 -17.18 1.68 28.78
C LEU A 67 -16.14 0.85 29.51
N ARG A 68 -15.55 1.41 30.56
CA ARG A 68 -14.72 0.68 31.52
C ARG A 68 -15.42 0.68 32.87
N ASN A 69 -15.48 -0.48 33.50
CA ASN A 69 -15.96 -0.66 34.86
C ASN A 69 -14.83 -0.38 35.85
N ASP A 70 -14.89 0.80 36.46
CA ASP A 70 -14.00 1.23 37.53
C ASP A 70 -14.70 1.00 38.87
N SER A 71 -14.45 -0.16 39.50
CA SER A 71 -14.97 -0.53 40.82
C SER A 71 -16.49 -0.37 40.99
N GLY A 72 -17.25 -0.75 39.96
CA GLY A 72 -18.72 -0.68 39.94
C GLY A 72 -19.28 0.53 39.20
N LYS A 73 -18.44 1.47 38.74
CA LYS A 73 -18.85 2.63 37.95
C LYS A 73 -18.46 2.46 36.49
N LEU A 74 -19.43 2.56 35.58
CA LEU A 74 -19.17 2.60 34.14
C LEU A 74 -18.71 4.00 33.73
N VAL A 75 -17.49 4.07 33.19
CA VAL A 75 -16.85 5.30 32.75
C VAL A 75 -16.55 5.19 31.25
N PRO A 76 -16.96 6.16 30.42
CA PRO A 76 -16.58 6.18 29.01
C PRO A 76 -15.07 6.46 28.89
N VAL A 77 -14.40 5.64 28.09
CA VAL A 77 -12.98 5.78 27.76
C VAL A 77 -12.78 5.59 26.26
N SER A 78 -11.80 6.30 25.70
CA SER A 78 -11.45 6.14 24.29
C SER A 78 -10.37 5.08 24.12
N VAL A 79 -10.57 4.18 23.16
CA VAL A 79 -9.60 3.15 22.76
C VAL A 79 -9.36 3.24 21.26
N SER A 80 -8.11 3.13 20.83
CA SER A 80 -7.75 3.17 19.42
C SER A 80 -8.00 1.81 18.77
N ALA A 81 -8.54 1.79 17.56
CA ALA A 81 -8.75 0.59 16.75
C ALA A 81 -8.44 0.87 15.27
N GLY A 82 -7.89 -0.13 14.56
CA GLY A 82 -7.66 -0.05 13.12
C GLY A 82 -8.98 -0.11 12.35
N ILE A 83 -9.24 0.87 11.49
CA ILE A 83 -10.49 0.97 10.71
C ILE A 83 -10.29 0.79 9.21
N ASN A 84 -9.10 1.09 8.71
CA ASN A 84 -8.75 0.96 7.31
C ASN A 84 -7.25 0.74 7.14
N CYS A 85 -6.88 0.33 5.93
CA CYS A 85 -5.52 0.40 5.44
C CYS A 85 -5.45 1.52 4.41
N GLU A 86 -4.39 2.31 4.44
CA GLU A 86 -4.18 3.42 3.54
C GLU A 86 -2.78 3.35 2.96
N CYS A 87 -2.66 3.68 1.67
CA CYS A 87 -1.36 3.85 1.04
C CYS A 87 -0.90 5.27 1.22
N ARG A 88 0.12 5.43 2.05
CA ARG A 88 0.74 6.72 2.35
C ARG A 88 2.03 6.85 1.59
N LEU A 89 2.18 8.00 0.96
CA LEU A 89 3.36 8.31 0.19
C LEU A 89 4.61 8.19 1.07
N SER A 90 5.62 7.49 0.55
CA SER A 90 6.91 7.40 1.21
C SER A 90 7.65 8.73 1.03
N VAL A 91 8.17 9.28 2.14
CA VAL A 91 9.10 10.43 2.12
C VAL A 91 10.32 10.05 1.27
N GLY A 92 10.77 10.95 0.40
CA GLY A 92 11.84 10.71 -0.56
C GLY A 92 11.42 9.94 -1.82
N SER A 93 10.14 9.55 -1.96
CA SER A 93 9.65 8.97 -3.21
C SER A 93 9.63 10.01 -4.34
N SER A 94 9.70 9.55 -5.59
CA SER A 94 9.64 10.48 -6.74
C SER A 94 8.30 11.21 -6.88
N LEU A 95 7.25 10.77 -6.17
CA LEU A 95 5.95 11.44 -6.13
C LEU A 95 5.86 12.49 -5.00
N GLU A 96 6.87 12.61 -4.13
CA GLU A 96 6.83 13.54 -2.99
C GLU A 96 6.69 14.99 -3.46
N SER A 97 7.41 15.37 -4.52
CA SER A 97 7.34 16.73 -5.07
C SER A 97 5.95 17.07 -5.61
N LEU A 98 5.24 16.10 -6.19
CA LEU A 98 3.87 16.28 -6.69
C LEU A 98 2.89 16.55 -5.54
N VAL A 99 2.98 15.78 -4.45
CA VAL A 99 2.11 15.96 -3.27
C VAL A 99 2.41 17.28 -2.55
N LEU A 100 3.65 17.75 -2.61
CA LEU A 100 4.05 19.05 -2.06
C LEU A 100 3.75 20.24 -3.00
N GLY A 101 3.14 20.01 -4.18
CA GLY A 101 2.82 21.07 -5.14
C GLY A 101 4.06 21.72 -5.78
N LYS A 102 5.18 21.00 -5.82
CA LYS A 102 6.42 21.42 -6.49
C LYS A 102 6.46 20.81 -7.89
N GLU A 103 7.00 21.56 -8.85
CA GLU A 103 7.30 21.05 -10.19
C GLU A 103 8.11 19.75 -10.10
N THR A 104 7.81 18.78 -10.96
CA THR A 104 8.59 17.54 -11.02
C THR A 104 10.00 17.87 -11.49
N SER A 105 10.96 17.91 -10.56
CA SER A 105 12.35 18.30 -10.86
C SER A 105 13.07 17.32 -11.80
N SER A 106 12.48 16.17 -12.12
CA SER A 106 13.05 15.14 -13.00
C SER A 106 11.96 14.22 -13.56
N ALA A 107 12.23 13.61 -14.72
CA ALA A 107 11.38 12.55 -15.28
C ALA A 107 11.22 11.41 -14.26
N MET A 108 9.98 11.00 -13.99
CA MET A 108 9.72 9.90 -13.07
C MET A 108 10.29 8.61 -13.68
N PRO A 109 11.14 7.85 -12.96
CA PRO A 109 11.66 6.61 -13.48
C PRO A 109 10.49 5.65 -13.77
N PRO A 110 10.47 4.99 -14.93
CA PRO A 110 9.43 4.03 -15.24
C PRO A 110 9.48 2.89 -14.23
N VAL A 111 8.32 2.59 -13.64
CA VAL A 111 8.15 1.39 -12.80
C VAL A 111 8.12 0.19 -13.74
N GLY A 112 9.28 -0.45 -13.90
CA GLY A 112 9.48 -1.53 -14.85
C GLY A 112 9.73 -0.99 -16.26
N GLY A 113 11.01 -0.81 -16.62
CA GLY A 113 11.37 -0.44 -17.97
C GLY A 113 10.99 -1.56 -18.95
N THR A 114 9.98 -1.33 -19.78
CA THR A 114 10.13 -1.75 -21.17
C THR A 114 11.06 -0.73 -21.80
N SER A 115 12.34 -1.07 -21.90
CA SER A 115 13.19 -0.44 -22.89
C SER A 115 12.64 -0.84 -24.26
N SER A 116 11.68 -0.10 -24.79
CA SER A 116 11.55 -0.02 -26.24
C SER A 116 12.80 0.72 -26.70
N THR A 117 13.86 -0.04 -26.98
CA THR A 117 14.91 0.44 -27.86
C THR A 117 14.20 0.94 -29.10
N ASN A 118 14.15 2.26 -29.28
CA ASN A 118 13.77 2.89 -30.53
C ASN A 118 14.81 2.47 -31.57
N ALA A 119 14.66 1.27 -32.11
CA ALA A 119 15.20 0.94 -33.40
C ALA A 119 14.39 1.75 -34.43
N PRO A 120 15.04 2.53 -35.31
CA PRO A 120 14.34 3.20 -36.39
C PRO A 120 13.50 2.19 -37.19
N PRO A 121 12.30 2.59 -37.67
CA PRO A 121 11.45 1.69 -38.45
C PRO A 121 12.19 1.22 -39.71
N PRO A 122 12.10 -0.07 -40.09
CA PRO A 122 12.70 -0.55 -41.32
C PRO A 122 12.04 0.12 -42.51
N THR A 123 12.84 0.79 -43.34
CA THR A 123 12.43 1.37 -44.62
C THR A 123 11.98 0.25 -45.55
N SER A 124 10.67 0.08 -45.72
CA SER A 124 10.12 -0.79 -46.76
C SER A 124 10.17 -0.05 -48.10
N THR A 125 11.14 -0.38 -48.94
CA THR A 125 11.16 0.02 -50.34
C THR A 125 10.10 -0.77 -51.11
N THR A 126 8.94 -0.16 -51.34
CA THR A 126 7.98 -0.70 -52.31
C THR A 126 8.33 -0.16 -53.69
N SER A 127 8.93 -1.01 -54.52
CA SER A 127 8.98 -0.81 -55.97
C SER A 127 7.64 -1.25 -56.56
N HIS A 128 7.00 -0.39 -57.35
CA HIS A 128 5.88 -0.76 -58.21
C HIS A 128 6.36 -0.72 -59.68
N PRO A 129 5.90 -1.67 -60.51
CA PRO A 129 6.26 -1.78 -61.92
C PRO A 129 5.71 -0.65 -62.79
#